data_AF-A0A9X1JQ87-F1
#
_entry.id   AF-A0A9X1JQ87-F1
#
_cell.length_a   1.000
_cell.length_b   1.000
_cell.length_c   1.000
_cell.angle_alpha   90.00
_cell.angle_beta   90.00
_cell.angle_gamma   90.00
#
_symmetry.space_group_name_H-M   'P 1'
#
loop_
_entity.id
_entity.type
_entity.pdbx_description
1 polymer ?
#
loop_
_entity_poly.entity_id
_entity_poly.type
_entity_poly.pdbx_seq_one_letter_code
_entity_poly.pdbx_strand_id
1 'polypeptide(L)'
;MNYIKHLNAVFQKFYADKRLNTTHVSLYMALFQFWNLNRFREEFYIDRQEVMELSKIGSTATYHRCLKQMDSWNYLKYFPSHNPYKGSKIKLFNFGTTSEQVVNEFETSSEQALIHNTNINKQIENINKTKLPKNEFEVIDFFKKKKWPANEAKKFYNHYQGIGWKIGGKIKIEDWHATASNWILKANEFETADAVPQKKDNLRTNKNKDYGQPL
;
A
#
# COMPACT_ATOMS: atom_id res chain seq x y z
N MET A 1 18.33 0.92 10.67
CA MET A 1 17.27 1.61 11.44
C MET A 1 16.09 0.66 11.65
N ASN A 2 15.62 0.44 12.89
CA ASN A 2 14.44 -0.41 13.15
C ASN A 2 13.19 0.48 13.19
N TYR A 3 12.37 0.41 12.13
CA TYR A 3 11.17 1.24 11.93
C TYR A 3 10.21 1.18 13.12
N ILE A 4 9.85 -0.03 13.56
CA ILE A 4 8.84 -0.25 14.61
C ILE A 4 9.35 0.26 15.96
N LYS A 5 10.61 -0.06 16.31
CA LYS A 5 11.22 0.42 17.56
C LYS A 5 11.31 1.94 17.61
N HIS A 6 11.74 2.57 16.51
CA HIS A 6 11.78 4.03 16.42
C HIS A 6 10.40 4.65 16.57
N LEU A 7 9.41 4.14 15.83
CA LEU A 7 8.06 4.68 15.87
C LEU A 7 7.44 4.58 17.28
N ASN A 8 7.65 3.46 17.97
CA ASN A 8 7.21 3.29 19.36
C ASN A 8 7.90 4.29 20.30
N ALA A 9 9.21 4.50 20.15
CA ALA A 9 9.96 5.48 20.95
C ALA A 9 9.49 6.92 20.69
N VAL A 10 9.19 7.26 19.42
CA VAL A 10 8.60 8.56 19.05
C VAL A 10 7.24 8.74 19.69
N PHE A 11 6.36 7.72 19.65
CA PHE A 11 5.04 7.81 20.27
C PHE A 11 5.13 8.01 21.79
N GLN A 12 6.08 7.36 22.47
CA GLN A 12 6.33 7.60 23.88
C GLN A 12 6.77 9.06 24.14
N LYS A 13 7.65 9.61 23.30
CA LYS A 13 8.03 11.03 23.39
C LYS A 13 6.85 11.97 23.13
N PHE A 14 6.02 11.66 22.13
CA PHE A 14 4.83 12.44 21.83
C PHE A 14 3.83 12.46 22.97
N TYR A 15 3.65 11.31 23.64
CA TYR A 15 2.79 11.21 24.81
C TYR A 15 3.32 12.05 26.00
N ALA A 16 4.64 12.08 26.20
CA ALA A 16 5.25 12.84 27.29
C ALA A 16 5.29 14.35 27.03
N ASP A 17 5.45 14.79 25.77
CA ASP A 17 5.60 16.20 25.41
C ASP A 17 4.26 16.88 25.12
N LYS A 18 3.72 17.56 26.14
CA LYS A 18 2.45 18.31 26.06
C LYS A 18 2.49 19.51 25.11
N ARG A 19 3.65 19.92 24.60
CA ARG A 19 3.78 21.07 23.67
C ARG A 19 3.38 20.71 22.24
N LEU A 20 3.37 19.41 21.92
CA LEU A 20 2.98 18.92 20.61
C LEU A 20 1.49 19.10 20.40
N ASN A 21 1.15 19.40 19.15
CA ASN A 21 -0.24 19.51 18.70
C ASN A 21 -0.43 18.52 17.54
N THR A 22 -1.67 18.25 17.15
CA THR A 22 -2.01 17.32 16.06
C THR A 22 -1.25 17.64 14.77
N THR A 23 -1.02 18.92 14.46
CA THR A 23 -0.24 19.36 13.31
C THR A 23 1.23 18.92 13.36
N HIS A 24 1.85 18.95 14.54
CA HIS A 24 3.24 18.50 14.73
C HIS A 24 3.37 16.99 14.54
N VAL A 25 2.41 16.22 15.09
CA VAL A 25 2.36 14.77 14.92
C VAL A 25 2.19 14.41 13.44
N SER A 26 1.22 15.05 12.77
CA SER A 26 0.99 14.84 11.34
C SER A 26 2.21 15.19 10.49
N LEU A 27 2.86 16.32 10.77
CA LEU A 27 4.09 16.75 10.08
C LEU A 27 5.24 15.75 10.31
N TYR A 28 5.44 15.28 11.54
CA TYR A 28 6.46 14.27 11.83
C TYR A 28 6.19 12.99 11.06
N MET A 29 4.95 12.49 11.07
CA MET A 29 4.59 11.25 10.37
C MET A 29 4.81 11.36 8.86
N ALA A 30 4.49 12.50 8.26
CA ALA A 30 4.80 12.78 6.86
C ALA A 30 6.31 12.73 6.62
N LEU A 31 7.10 13.49 7.39
CA LEU A 31 8.56 13.52 7.27
C LEU A 31 9.22 12.15 7.51
N PHE A 32 8.70 11.38 8.45
CA PHE A 32 9.15 10.02 8.73
C PHE A 32 8.88 9.08 7.54
N GLN A 33 7.74 9.23 6.87
CA GLN A 33 7.45 8.50 5.64
C GLN A 33 8.46 8.86 4.53
N PHE A 34 8.76 10.15 4.34
CA PHE A 34 9.82 10.58 3.42
C PHE A 34 11.20 9.99 3.79
N TRP A 35 11.52 9.95 5.07
CA TRP A 35 12.78 9.38 5.55
C TRP A 35 12.88 7.88 5.24
N ASN A 36 11.77 7.14 5.42
CA ASN A 36 11.66 5.72 5.06
C ASN A 36 11.85 5.51 3.54
N LEU A 37 11.22 6.34 2.70
CA LEU A 37 11.39 6.30 1.24
C LEU A 37 12.83 6.56 0.82
N ASN A 38 13.53 7.44 1.55
CA ASN A 38 14.96 7.72 1.36
C ASN A 38 15.87 6.69 2.04
N ARG A 39 15.37 5.50 2.41
CA ARG A 39 16.13 4.41 3.07
C ARG A 39 16.84 4.84 4.36
N PHE A 40 16.24 5.75 5.12
CA PHE A 40 16.77 6.27 6.39
C PHE A 40 18.15 6.95 6.27
N ARG A 41 18.42 7.64 5.16
CA ARG A 41 19.62 8.48 5.01
C ARG A 41 19.75 9.49 6.15
N GLU A 42 20.97 9.81 6.54
CA GLU A 42 21.22 10.78 7.61
C GLU A 42 20.59 12.14 7.32
N GLU A 43 20.62 12.57 6.06
CA GLU A 43 19.99 13.79 5.58
C GLU A 43 19.22 13.51 4.29
N PHE A 44 18.08 14.17 4.10
CA PHE A 44 17.31 14.07 2.87
C PHE A 44 16.65 15.39 2.49
N TYR A 45 16.32 15.53 1.21
CA TYR A 45 15.63 16.69 0.68
C TYR A 45 14.13 16.48 0.72
N ILE A 46 13.40 17.56 0.98
CA ILE A 46 11.95 17.59 0.98
C ILE A 46 11.42 18.72 0.09
N ASP A 47 10.38 18.41 -0.68
CA ASP A 47 9.56 19.42 -1.30
C ASP A 47 8.48 19.92 -0.32
N ARG A 48 8.32 21.25 -0.23
CA ARG A 48 7.37 21.85 0.70
C ARG A 48 5.93 21.46 0.36
N GLN A 49 5.54 21.48 -0.92
CA GLN A 49 4.16 21.20 -1.32
C GLN A 49 3.80 19.74 -1.00
N GLU A 50 4.71 18.81 -1.31
CA GLU A 50 4.49 17.39 -1.05
C GLU A 50 4.36 17.08 0.45
N VAL A 51 5.23 17.66 1.29
CA VAL A 51 5.14 17.47 2.75
C VAL A 51 3.88 18.10 3.32
N MET A 52 3.48 19.29 2.85
CA MET A 52 2.24 19.94 3.28
C MET A 52 1.00 19.10 2.91
N GLU A 53 0.95 18.55 1.70
CA GLU A 53 -0.15 17.70 1.24
C GLU A 53 -0.24 16.39 2.03
N LEU A 54 0.89 15.74 2.28
CA LEU A 54 0.94 14.49 3.03
C LEU A 54 0.58 14.70 4.51
N SER A 55 1.04 15.80 5.11
CA SER A 55 0.74 16.18 6.50
C SER A 55 -0.64 16.83 6.68
N LYS A 56 -1.40 17.02 5.60
CA LYS A 56 -2.73 17.69 5.61
C LYS A 56 -2.67 19.11 6.19
N ILE A 57 -1.56 19.81 5.99
CA ILE A 57 -1.39 21.20 6.39
C ILE A 57 -1.65 22.10 5.18
N GLY A 58 -2.76 22.83 5.17
CA GLY A 58 -3.07 23.77 4.09
C GLY A 58 -2.34 25.11 4.19
N SER A 59 -1.93 25.52 5.39
CA SER A 59 -1.32 26.85 5.63
C SER A 59 0.20 26.80 5.64
N THR A 60 0.83 27.53 4.71
CA THR A 60 2.29 27.69 4.63
C THR A 60 2.91 28.24 5.91
N ALA A 61 2.25 29.23 6.53
CA ALA A 61 2.70 29.81 7.78
C ALA A 61 2.69 28.78 8.91
N THR A 62 1.66 27.94 8.97
CA THR A 62 1.54 26.86 9.96
C THR A 62 2.62 25.81 9.75
N TYR A 63 2.86 25.40 8.50
CA TYR A 63 3.92 24.48 8.14
C TYR A 63 5.29 24.95 8.65
N HIS A 64 5.70 26.17 8.29
CA HIS A 64 7.00 26.69 8.71
C HIS A 64 7.12 26.88 10.22
N ARG A 65 6.04 27.31 10.88
CA ARG A 65 6.00 27.42 12.33
C ARG A 65 6.20 26.06 12.99
N CYS A 66 5.41 25.04 12.63
CA CYS A 66 5.53 23.70 13.19
C CYS A 66 6.90 23.09 12.90
N LEU A 67 7.44 23.28 11.70
CA LEU A 67 8.75 22.75 11.33
C LEU A 67 9.88 23.36 12.18
N LYS A 68 9.85 24.68 12.40
CA LYS A 68 10.79 25.37 13.30
C LYS A 68 10.63 24.95 14.75
N GLN A 69 9.40 24.70 15.20
CA GLN A 69 9.14 24.20 16.56
C GLN A 69 9.70 22.79 16.74
N MET A 70 9.55 21.90 15.75
CA MET A 70 10.10 20.56 15.81
C MET A 70 11.63 20.54 15.76
N ASP A 71 12.24 21.48 15.04
CA ASP A 71 13.69 21.72 15.06
C ASP A 71 14.16 22.18 16.45
N SER A 72 13.46 23.15 17.06
CA SER A 72 13.83 23.64 18.39
C SER A 72 13.59 22.63 19.52
N TRP A 73 12.68 21.68 19.33
CA TRP A 73 12.41 20.61 20.28
C TRP A 73 13.26 19.35 20.07
N ASN A 74 14.24 19.39 19.17
CA ASN A 74 15.14 18.28 18.86
C ASN A 74 14.39 17.00 18.42
N TYR A 75 13.32 17.15 17.62
CA TYR A 75 12.73 16.02 16.90
C TYR A 75 13.39 15.82 15.52
N LEU A 76 13.85 16.92 14.93
CA LEU A 76 14.55 16.95 13.65
C LEU A 76 15.55 18.10 13.63
N LYS A 77 16.39 18.15 12.59
CA LYS A 77 17.20 19.30 12.22
C LYS A 77 16.74 19.84 10.87
N TYR A 78 16.38 21.12 10.82
CA TYR A 78 15.91 21.77 9.60
C TYR A 78 16.97 22.67 8.98
N PHE A 79 17.25 22.46 7.69
CA PHE A 79 18.16 23.27 6.89
C PHE A 79 17.36 23.98 5.78
N PRO A 80 16.95 25.24 5.98
CA PRO A 80 16.16 25.97 5.00
C PRO A 80 16.94 26.17 3.70
N SER A 81 16.26 25.95 2.58
CA SER A 81 16.73 26.33 1.25
C SER A 81 15.85 27.46 0.71
N HIS A 82 16.47 28.51 0.18
CA HIS A 82 15.78 29.60 -0.51
C HIS A 82 15.73 29.39 -2.03
N ASN A 83 16.26 28.27 -2.52
CA ASN A 83 16.31 27.97 -3.95
C ASN A 83 15.06 27.17 -4.37
N PRO A 84 14.23 27.66 -5.30
CA PRO A 84 13.03 26.97 -5.79
C PRO A 84 13.30 25.57 -6.36
N TYR A 85 14.50 25.31 -6.87
CA TYR A 85 14.90 24.04 -7.48
C TYR A 85 15.61 23.09 -6.51
N LYS A 86 15.90 23.54 -5.28
CA LYS A 86 16.50 22.71 -4.24
C LYS A 86 15.57 22.72 -3.03
N GLY A 87 14.88 21.60 -2.82
CA GLY A 87 14.06 21.37 -1.64
C GLY A 87 14.82 21.65 -0.34
N SER A 88 14.11 21.92 0.74
CA SER A 88 14.75 22.09 2.04
C SER A 88 15.33 20.76 2.50
N LYS A 89 16.43 20.79 3.24
CA LYS A 89 17.07 19.57 3.73
C LYS A 89 16.70 19.34 5.19
N ILE A 90 16.43 18.08 5.55
CA ILE A 90 16.05 17.68 6.90
C ILE A 90 16.87 16.47 7.34
N LYS A 91 17.16 16.40 8.65
CA LYS A 91 17.68 15.23 9.34
C LYS A 91 16.74 14.87 10.49
N LEU A 92 16.25 13.64 10.55
CA LEU A 92 15.47 13.15 11.70
C LEU A 92 16.41 12.51 12.72
N PHE A 93 16.13 12.68 14.00
CA PHE A 93 16.90 12.02 15.06
C PHE A 93 16.39 10.60 15.29
N ASN A 94 17.31 9.66 15.52
CA ASN A 94 16.98 8.29 15.81
C ASN A 94 16.71 8.10 17.31
N PHE A 95 15.47 7.75 17.67
CA PHE A 95 15.06 7.44 19.04
C PHE A 95 14.96 5.94 19.37
N GLY A 96 15.27 5.04 18.43
CA GLY A 96 15.03 3.60 18.56
C GLY A 96 16.27 2.75 18.87
N THR A 97 17.45 3.35 18.97
CA THR A 97 18.70 2.65 19.31
C THR A 97 18.96 2.77 20.80
N THR A 98 18.66 1.71 21.54
CA THR A 98 19.32 1.45 22.82
C THR A 98 20.82 1.40 22.54
N SER A 99 21.61 2.20 23.25
CA SER A 99 23.06 2.23 23.11
C SER A 99 23.64 0.89 23.54
N GLU A 100 23.85 -0.03 22.60
CA GLU A 100 24.80 -1.11 22.76
C GLU A 100 25.42 -1.46 21.40
N GLN A 101 26.70 -1.07 21.30
CA GLN A 101 27.75 -1.56 20.39
C GLN A 101 27.63 -1.23 18.90
N VAL A 102 28.70 -1.14 18.11
CA VAL A 102 30.18 -1.04 18.20
C VAL A 102 30.55 -0.61 16.77
N VAL A 103 31.68 0.08 16.61
CA VAL A 103 32.35 0.36 15.34
C VAL A 103 32.09 -0.71 14.27
N ASN A 104 31.47 -0.31 13.15
CA ASN A 104 31.86 -0.86 11.86
C ASN A 104 31.35 0.04 10.74
N GLU A 105 32.30 0.75 10.14
CA GLU A 105 32.27 1.19 8.76
C GLU A 105 31.93 0.01 7.86
N PHE A 106 30.75 0.04 7.25
CA PHE A 106 30.60 -0.51 5.91
C PHE A 106 29.84 0.52 5.09
N GLU A 107 30.63 1.29 4.35
CA GLU A 107 30.19 1.89 3.10
C GLU A 107 29.42 0.82 2.31
N THR A 108 28.16 1.08 1.99
CA THR A 108 27.53 0.41 0.85
C THR A 108 27.47 1.41 -0.28
N SER A 109 28.56 1.42 -1.06
CA SER A 109 28.54 1.83 -2.44
C SER A 109 27.53 0.96 -3.18
N SER A 110 26.36 1.50 -3.49
CA SER A 110 25.47 0.92 -4.48
C SER A 110 24.77 2.07 -5.19
N GLU A 111 25.38 2.44 -6.30
CA GLU A 111 24.86 3.04 -7.53
C GLU A 111 23.72 4.05 -7.43
N GLN A 112 24.04 5.23 -7.96
CA GLN A 112 23.12 6.30 -8.26
C GLN A 112 22.06 5.84 -9.27
N ALA A 113 20.79 5.99 -8.92
CA ALA A 113 19.74 6.26 -9.87
C ALA A 113 19.14 7.63 -9.51
N LEU A 114 19.31 8.59 -10.40
CA LEU A 114 18.76 9.94 -10.32
C LEU A 114 17.26 9.85 -10.61
N ILE A 115 16.45 9.44 -9.62
CA ILE A 115 15.00 9.31 -9.80
C ILE A 115 14.37 10.66 -9.47
N HIS A 116 13.94 11.34 -10.53
CA HIS A 116 13.19 12.59 -10.53
C HIS A 116 11.90 12.50 -9.70
N ASN A 117 11.54 13.61 -9.05
CA ASN A 117 10.38 13.79 -8.15
C ASN A 117 9.04 13.60 -8.89
N THR A 118 8.62 12.36 -9.11
CA THR A 118 7.31 12.04 -9.72
C THR A 118 6.63 10.82 -9.10
N ASN A 119 7.19 10.24 -8.03
CA ASN A 119 6.78 8.92 -7.56
C ASN A 119 5.86 8.92 -6.33
N ILE A 120 5.57 10.06 -5.69
CA ILE A 120 4.63 10.10 -4.56
C ILE A 120 3.21 9.83 -5.03
N ASN A 121 2.80 10.41 -6.16
CA ASN A 121 1.50 10.10 -6.77
C ASN A 121 1.44 8.67 -7.33
N LYS A 122 2.53 8.11 -7.88
CA LYS A 122 2.53 6.68 -8.28
C LYS A 122 2.48 5.75 -7.08
N GLN A 123 3.01 6.11 -5.92
CA GLN A 123 2.95 5.29 -4.71
C GLN A 123 1.59 5.43 -3.99
N ILE A 124 0.99 6.63 -3.96
CA ILE A 124 -0.38 6.87 -3.45
C ILE A 124 -1.44 6.33 -4.42
N GLU A 125 -1.28 6.49 -5.73
CA GLU A 125 -2.08 5.78 -6.75
C GLU A 125 -1.83 4.28 -6.72
N ASN A 126 -0.66 3.77 -6.33
CA ASN A 126 -0.47 2.32 -6.15
C ASN A 126 -1.11 1.80 -4.85
N ILE A 127 -1.37 2.68 -3.87
CA ILE A 127 -2.14 2.35 -2.66
C ILE A 127 -3.65 2.41 -2.97
N ASN A 128 -4.08 3.26 -3.91
CA ASN A 128 -5.49 3.46 -4.28
C ASN A 128 -5.92 2.81 -5.61
N LYS A 129 -5.00 2.32 -6.45
CA LYS A 129 -5.31 1.40 -7.57
C LYS A 129 -5.44 0.03 -6.97
N THR A 130 -6.68 -0.42 -6.84
CA THR A 130 -7.08 -1.82 -6.74
C THR A 130 -6.35 -2.63 -7.82
N LYS A 131 -5.16 -3.10 -7.50
CA LYS A 131 -4.48 -4.12 -8.29
C LYS A 131 -5.03 -5.47 -7.85
N LEU A 132 -5.07 -6.39 -8.81
CA LEU A 132 -5.21 -7.81 -8.58
C LEU A 132 -4.62 -8.23 -7.22
N PRO A 133 -5.25 -9.19 -6.53
CA PRO A 133 -4.77 -9.62 -5.24
C PRO A 133 -3.32 -10.07 -5.37
N LYS A 134 -2.44 -9.52 -4.51
CA LYS A 134 -1.00 -9.80 -4.57
C LYS A 134 -0.70 -11.26 -4.26
N ASN A 135 -1.56 -11.90 -3.47
CA ASN A 135 -1.45 -13.29 -3.06
C ASN A 135 -2.83 -13.88 -2.71
N GLU A 136 -2.89 -15.20 -2.55
CA GLU A 136 -4.09 -15.93 -2.12
C GLU A 136 -4.62 -15.43 -0.76
N PHE A 137 -3.72 -14.98 0.13
CA PHE A 137 -4.06 -14.52 1.49
C PHE A 137 -4.95 -13.27 1.50
N GLU A 138 -4.75 -12.31 0.59
CA GLU A 138 -5.60 -11.12 0.47
C GLU A 138 -7.06 -11.50 0.14
N VAL A 139 -7.26 -12.50 -0.73
CA VAL A 139 -8.60 -13.01 -1.05
C VAL A 139 -9.21 -13.74 0.14
N ILE A 140 -8.42 -14.57 0.84
CA ILE A 140 -8.89 -15.29 2.03
C ILE A 140 -9.33 -14.31 3.13
N ASP A 141 -8.54 -13.26 3.39
CA ASP A 141 -8.88 -12.24 4.38
C ASP A 141 -10.17 -11.49 4.03
N PHE A 142 -10.35 -11.15 2.74
CA PHE A 142 -11.57 -10.50 2.25
C PHE A 142 -12.82 -11.38 2.46
N PHE A 143 -12.74 -12.66 2.12
CA PHE A 143 -13.85 -13.60 2.31
C PHE A 143 -14.14 -13.83 3.79
N LYS A 144 -13.10 -13.93 4.63
CA LYS A 144 -13.26 -14.04 6.09
C LYS A 144 -13.97 -12.81 6.68
N LYS A 145 -13.62 -11.59 6.21
CA LYS A 145 -14.31 -10.35 6.60
C LYS A 145 -15.79 -10.34 6.21
N LYS A 146 -16.15 -10.99 5.11
CA LYS A 146 -17.54 -11.21 4.67
C LYS A 146 -18.22 -12.43 5.32
N LYS A 147 -17.59 -13.06 6.31
CA LYS A 147 -18.04 -14.29 6.98
C LYS A 147 -18.24 -15.48 6.02
N TRP A 148 -17.40 -15.55 4.99
CA TRP A 148 -17.42 -16.61 3.99
C TRP A 148 -16.26 -17.61 4.19
N PRO A 149 -16.45 -18.90 3.84
CA PRO A 149 -15.46 -19.93 4.11
C PRO A 149 -14.19 -19.75 3.27
N ALA A 150 -13.02 -20.02 3.88
CA ALA A 150 -11.72 -19.87 3.22
C ALA A 150 -11.56 -20.78 2.00
N ASN A 151 -12.23 -21.94 1.97
CA ASN A 151 -12.19 -22.86 0.83
C ASN A 151 -12.78 -22.23 -0.44
N GLU A 152 -13.79 -21.38 -0.29
CA GLU A 152 -14.41 -20.69 -1.42
C GLU A 152 -13.55 -19.54 -1.93
N ALA A 153 -12.87 -18.84 -1.01
CA ALA A 153 -11.85 -17.84 -1.37
C ALA A 153 -10.75 -18.47 -2.23
N LYS A 154 -10.31 -19.69 -1.87
CA LYS A 154 -9.32 -20.44 -2.63
C LYS A 154 -9.81 -20.86 -4.01
N LYS A 155 -11.07 -21.32 -4.13
CA LYS A 155 -11.70 -21.62 -5.43
C LYS A 155 -11.76 -20.37 -6.31
N PHE A 156 -12.18 -19.23 -5.76
CA PHE A 156 -12.21 -17.94 -6.44
C PHE A 156 -10.81 -17.57 -6.96
N TYR A 157 -9.80 -17.59 -6.09
CA TYR A 157 -8.42 -17.23 -6.48
C TYR A 157 -7.91 -18.12 -7.60
N ASN A 158 -8.04 -19.44 -7.47
CA ASN A 158 -7.58 -20.39 -8.49
C ASN A 158 -8.29 -20.21 -9.84
N HIS A 159 -9.58 -19.94 -9.82
CA HIS A 159 -10.36 -19.69 -11.04
C HIS A 159 -9.85 -18.46 -11.80
N TYR A 160 -9.75 -17.32 -11.10
CA TYR A 160 -9.35 -16.06 -11.72
C TYR A 160 -7.86 -16.01 -12.06
N GLN A 161 -7.01 -16.70 -11.28
CA GLN A 161 -5.59 -16.86 -11.57
C GLN A 161 -5.37 -17.69 -12.84
N GLY A 162 -6.13 -18.78 -13.04
CA GLY A 162 -6.03 -19.64 -14.22
C GLY A 162 -6.43 -18.93 -15.53
N ILE A 163 -7.39 -18.01 -15.48
CA ILE A 163 -7.82 -17.21 -16.64
C ILE A 163 -7.03 -15.89 -16.80
N GLY A 164 -5.98 -15.71 -15.99
CA GLY A 164 -5.12 -14.51 -16.02
C GLY A 164 -5.88 -13.22 -15.70
N TRP A 165 -6.91 -13.30 -14.86
CA TRP A 165 -7.77 -12.19 -14.46
C TRP A 165 -8.43 -11.47 -15.65
N LYS A 166 -8.88 -12.26 -16.64
CA LYS A 166 -9.61 -11.78 -17.81
C LYS A 166 -10.96 -12.48 -17.95
N ILE A 167 -12.01 -11.72 -18.26
CA ILE A 167 -13.34 -12.22 -18.59
C ILE A 167 -13.41 -12.37 -20.12
N GLY A 168 -13.77 -13.57 -20.60
CA GLY A 168 -13.88 -13.87 -22.04
C GLY A 168 -12.57 -13.71 -22.82
N GLY A 169 -11.42 -13.80 -22.14
CA GLY A 169 -10.08 -13.68 -22.73
C GLY A 169 -9.67 -12.26 -23.19
N LYS A 170 -10.60 -11.30 -23.24
CA LYS A 170 -10.37 -9.95 -23.78
C LYS A 170 -10.43 -8.84 -22.73
N ILE A 171 -11.34 -8.93 -21.76
CA ILE A 171 -11.61 -7.86 -20.78
C ILE A 171 -10.83 -8.15 -19.51
N LYS A 172 -9.91 -7.25 -19.10
CA LYS A 172 -9.17 -7.39 -17.84
C LYS A 172 -10.07 -7.03 -16.65
N ILE A 173 -9.95 -7.77 -15.56
CA ILE A 173 -10.62 -7.47 -14.31
C ILE A 173 -9.84 -6.37 -13.60
N GLU A 174 -10.43 -5.18 -13.52
CA GLU A 174 -9.83 -4.02 -12.85
C GLU A 174 -10.15 -4.00 -11.35
N ASP A 175 -11.32 -4.51 -10.95
CA ASP A 175 -11.71 -4.63 -9.55
C ASP A 175 -12.07 -6.07 -9.16
N TRP A 176 -11.13 -6.72 -8.48
CA TRP A 176 -11.32 -8.07 -7.97
C TRP A 176 -12.25 -8.12 -6.76
N HIS A 177 -12.43 -7.02 -6.00
CA HIS A 177 -13.34 -6.98 -4.85
C HIS A 177 -14.80 -7.01 -5.32
N ALA A 178 -15.14 -6.28 -6.38
CA ALA A 178 -16.45 -6.35 -7.01
C ALA A 178 -16.72 -7.75 -7.58
N THR A 179 -15.73 -8.34 -8.22
CA THR A 179 -15.82 -9.71 -8.76
C THR A 179 -16.01 -10.75 -7.64
N ALA A 180 -15.28 -10.63 -6.54
CA ALA A 180 -15.42 -11.47 -5.35
C ALA A 180 -16.78 -11.29 -4.67
N SER A 181 -17.28 -10.05 -4.60
CA SER A 181 -18.62 -9.78 -4.06
C SER A 181 -19.71 -10.42 -4.92
N ASN A 182 -19.59 -10.36 -6.25
CA ASN A 182 -20.50 -11.05 -7.16
C ASN A 182 -20.40 -12.58 -7.04
N TRP A 183 -19.21 -13.13 -6.79
CA TRP A 183 -19.03 -14.55 -6.50
C TRP A 183 -19.81 -14.98 -5.26
N ILE A 184 -19.69 -14.21 -4.18
CA ILE A 184 -20.41 -14.45 -2.92
C ILE A 184 -21.93 -14.36 -3.13
N LEU A 185 -22.41 -13.35 -3.86
CA LEU A 185 -23.84 -13.17 -4.15
C LEU A 185 -24.39 -14.36 -4.94
N LYS A 186 -23.73 -14.76 -6.03
CA LYS A 186 -24.14 -15.93 -6.82
C LYS A 186 -24.13 -17.21 -6.02
N ALA A 187 -23.15 -17.40 -5.15
CA ALA A 187 -23.10 -18.61 -4.35
C ALA A 187 -24.21 -18.66 -3.28
N ASN A 188 -24.59 -17.52 -2.71
CA ASN A 188 -25.76 -17.42 -1.84
C ASN A 188 -27.08 -17.69 -2.59
N GLU A 189 -27.20 -17.32 -3.88
CA GLU A 189 -28.40 -17.64 -4.69
C GLU A 189 -28.63 -19.16 -4.79
N PHE A 190 -27.56 -19.96 -4.84
CA PHE A 190 -27.65 -21.42 -4.86
C PHE A 190 -27.93 -22.04 -3.47
N GLU A 191 -27.63 -21.36 -2.36
CA GLU A 191 -28.04 -21.79 -1.02
C GLU A 191 -29.52 -21.50 -0.74
N THR A 192 -30.08 -20.44 -1.36
CA THR A 192 -31.51 -20.09 -1.23
C THR A 192 -32.42 -20.86 -2.18
N ALA A 193 -31.86 -21.60 -3.15
CA ALA A 193 -32.62 -22.47 -4.02
C ALA A 193 -32.73 -23.86 -3.35
N ASP A 194 -33.80 -24.06 -2.58
CA ASP A 194 -34.21 -25.38 -2.13
C ASP A 194 -34.11 -26.41 -3.28
N ALA A 195 -33.66 -27.61 -2.93
CA ALA A 195 -33.38 -28.72 -3.83
C ALA A 195 -34.55 -29.02 -4.78
N VAL A 196 -34.47 -28.52 -6.02
CA VAL A 196 -35.28 -29.05 -7.12
C VAL A 196 -34.73 -30.44 -7.44
N PRO A 197 -35.55 -31.51 -7.48
CA PRO A 197 -35.06 -32.85 -7.79
C PRO A 197 -34.41 -32.86 -9.16
N GLN A 198 -33.16 -33.33 -9.24
CA GLN A 198 -32.47 -33.57 -10.51
C GLN A 198 -33.33 -34.52 -11.36
N LYS A 199 -33.97 -33.97 -12.39
CA LYS A 199 -34.61 -34.76 -13.44
C LYS A 199 -33.49 -35.33 -14.30
N LYS A 200 -33.18 -36.61 -14.10
CA LYS A 200 -32.24 -37.38 -14.93
C LYS A 200 -32.66 -37.30 -16.41
N ASP A 201 -31.70 -36.86 -17.21
CA ASP A 201 -31.31 -37.35 -18.54
C ASP A 201 -32.39 -37.45 -19.63
N ASN A 202 -32.25 -36.65 -20.69
CA ASN A 202 -32.82 -36.91 -22.01
C ASN A 202 -32.03 -36.10 -23.05
N LEU A 203 -31.00 -36.71 -23.65
CA LEU A 203 -30.64 -36.65 -25.08
C LEU A 203 -29.17 -37.08 -25.27
N ARG A 204 -28.95 -38.39 -25.44
CA ARG A 204 -27.75 -38.89 -26.12
C ARG A 204 -27.88 -38.59 -27.61
N THR A 205 -26.86 -37.98 -28.21
CA THR A 205 -26.66 -38.09 -29.66
C THR A 205 -25.21 -38.50 -29.94
N ASN A 206 -25.04 -39.69 -30.50
CA ASN A 206 -23.78 -40.18 -31.04
C ASN A 206 -23.69 -39.65 -32.47
N LYS A 207 -22.65 -38.88 -32.82
CA LYS A 207 -22.42 -38.42 -34.19
C LYS A 207 -20.98 -38.72 -34.60
N ASN A 208 -20.80 -39.93 -35.11
CA ASN A 208 -19.71 -40.28 -36.01
C ASN A 208 -20.05 -39.64 -37.38
N LYS A 209 -19.18 -38.80 -37.94
CA LYS A 209 -19.34 -38.22 -39.29
C LYS A 209 -18.07 -38.44 -40.09
N ASP A 210 -18.17 -39.27 -41.12
CA ASP A 210 -17.15 -39.53 -42.13
C ASP A 210 -17.24 -38.47 -43.25
N TYR A 211 -16.09 -37.91 -43.65
CA TYR A 211 -15.94 -36.75 -44.54
C TYR A 211 -15.42 -37.15 -45.94
N GLY A 212 -15.81 -38.34 -46.43
CA GLY A 212 -15.24 -38.95 -47.63
C GLY A 212 -15.97 -38.77 -48.97
N GLN A 213 -16.84 -37.78 -49.19
CA GLN A 213 -17.47 -37.58 -50.52
C GLN A 213 -17.44 -36.11 -50.97
N PRO A 214 -16.93 -35.81 -52.19
CA PRO A 214 -16.90 -34.45 -52.72
C PRO A 214 -18.27 -34.03 -53.28
N LEU A 215 -18.50 -32.71 -53.26
CA LEU A 215 -19.77 -32.00 -53.49
C LEU A 215 -20.43 -32.25 -54.83
#